data_AF-A0A246SBQ7-F1
#
_entry.id   AF-A0A246SBQ7-F1
#
_cell.length_a   1.000
_cell.length_b   1.000
_cell.length_c   1.000
_cell.angle_alpha   90.00
_cell.angle_beta   90.00
_cell.angle_gamma   90.00
#
_symmetry.space_group_name_H-M   'P 1'
#
loop_
_entity.id
_entity.type
_entity.pdbx_description
1 polymer ?
#
loop_
_entity_poly.entity_id
_entity_poly.type
_entity_poly.pdbx_seq_one_letter_code
_entity_poly.pdbx_strand_id
1 'polypeptide(L)' 'MPTNDANVKPEQRRPRDVRSIPEKPEPADEESVATPVVQPGGVKDKSERPVVNPVTGVAF' A
#
# COMPACT_ATOMS: atom_id res chain seq x y z
N MET A 1 1.24 9.87 -26.91
CA MET A 1 0.85 9.75 -28.34
C MET A 1 -0.66 9.46 -28.43
N PRO A 2 -1.48 10.17 -29.24
CA PRO A 2 -2.89 9.84 -29.44
C PRO A 2 -3.03 8.68 -30.45
N THR A 3 -3.45 7.50 -29.99
CA THR A 3 -3.82 6.40 -30.89
C THR A 3 -5.07 6.80 -31.66
N ASN A 4 -4.95 6.86 -32.99
CA ASN A 4 -6.06 7.20 -33.86
C ASN A 4 -6.99 5.97 -33.97
N ASP A 5 -8.05 5.94 -33.14
CA ASP A 5 -9.06 4.88 -33.06
C ASP A 5 -10.01 4.87 -34.29
N ALA A 6 -9.46 5.12 -35.48
CA ALA A 6 -10.22 5.31 -36.72
C ALA A 6 -10.93 4.02 -37.20
N ASN A 7 -10.40 2.84 -36.83
CA ASN A 7 -10.94 1.53 -37.20
C ASN A 7 -11.73 0.84 -36.07
N VAL A 8 -12.14 1.60 -35.05
CA VAL A 8 -12.85 1.06 -33.88
C VAL A 8 -14.36 1.24 -34.06
N LYS A 9 -15.14 0.18 -33.84
CA LYS A 9 -16.62 0.25 -33.91
C LYS A 9 -17.15 1.32 -32.94
N PRO A 10 -18.30 1.96 -33.22
CA PRO A 10 -18.84 2.99 -32.33
C PRO A 10 -18.98 2.55 -30.87
N GLU A 11 -19.33 1.29 -30.60
CA GLU A 11 -19.45 0.76 -29.22
C GLU A 11 -18.11 0.52 -28.53
N GLN A 12 -17.02 0.44 -29.30
CA GLN A 12 -15.66 0.24 -28.81
C GLN A 12 -14.90 1.56 -28.70
N ARG A 13 -15.46 2.67 -29.19
CA ARG A 13 -14.88 4.00 -28.99
C ARG A 13 -14.95 4.37 -27.52
N ARG A 14 -13.94 5.09 -27.05
CA ARG A 14 -13.93 5.60 -25.68
C ARG A 14 -15.17 6.45 -25.42
N PRO A 15 -15.96 6.14 -24.37
CA PRO A 15 -17.10 6.96 -23.99
C PRO A 15 -16.68 8.40 -23.71
N ARG A 16 -17.51 9.37 -24.10
CA ARG A 16 -17.21 10.81 -23.94
C ARG A 16 -17.01 11.21 -22.48
N ASP A 17 -17.66 10.49 -21.57
CA ASP A 17 -17.66 10.79 -20.14
C ASP A 17 -16.41 10.29 -19.42
N VAL A 18 -15.58 9.46 -20.08
CA VAL A 18 -14.37 8.89 -19.49
C VAL A 18 -13.15 9.66 -19.96
N ARG A 19 -12.55 10.43 -19.05
CA ARG A 19 -11.27 11.10 -19.29
C ARG A 19 -10.15 10.07 -19.36
N SER A 20 -9.23 10.21 -20.30
CA SER A 20 -8.04 9.37 -20.36
C SER A 20 -7.14 9.66 -19.16
N ILE A 21 -6.67 8.59 -18.51
CA ILE A 21 -5.62 8.71 -17.51
C ILE A 21 -4.35 9.19 -18.22
N PRO A 22 -3.63 10.20 -17.69
CA PRO A 22 -2.35 10.61 -18.26
C PRO A 22 -1.37 9.45 -18.27
N GLU A 23 -0.55 9.36 -19.32
CA GLU A 23 0.45 8.28 -19.54
C GLU A 23 1.46 8.16 -18.38
N LYS A 24 1.63 9.26 -17.64
CA LYS A 24 2.34 9.32 -16.36
C LYS A 24 1.43 10.04 -15.36
N PRO A 25 0.59 9.33 -14.58
CA PRO A 25 -0.08 9.97 -13.47
C PRO A 25 0.99 10.52 -12.53
N GLU A 26 0.86 11.78 -12.12
CA GLU A 26 1.69 12.30 -11.03
C GLU A 26 1.46 11.37 -9.83
N PRO A 27 2.51 10.87 -9.18
CA PRO A 27 2.36 10.10 -7.96
C PRO A 27 1.69 11.01 -6.93
N ALA A 28 0.40 10.77 -6.66
CA ALA A 28 -0.39 11.58 -5.72
C ALA A 28 0.05 11.40 -4.26
N ASP A 29 0.99 10.50 -3.99
CA ASP A 29 1.36 10.04 -2.66
C ASP A 29 2.89 10.05 -2.42
N GLU A 30 3.64 11.04 -2.95
CA GLU A 30 5.05 11.19 -2.54
C GLU A 30 5.19 11.61 -1.07
N GLU A 31 4.14 12.21 -0.47
CA GLU A 31 4.14 12.62 0.93
C GLU A 31 3.51 11.60 1.89
N SER A 32 2.87 10.54 1.37
CA SER A 32 2.19 9.53 2.20
C SER A 32 3.11 8.36 2.56
N VAL A 33 4.33 8.67 3.00
CA VAL A 33 5.19 7.70 3.67
C VAL A 33 5.14 8.04 5.15
N ALA A 34 4.09 7.58 5.84
CA ALA A 34 4.12 7.57 7.29
C ALA A 34 5.42 6.91 7.73
N THR A 35 6.23 7.62 8.53
CA THR A 35 7.49 7.05 9.02
C THR A 35 7.17 5.73 9.70
N PRO A 36 7.82 4.62 9.29
CA PRO A 36 7.56 3.35 9.93
C PRO A 36 7.91 3.52 11.41
N VAL A 37 6.90 3.37 12.27
CA VAL A 37 7.10 3.31 13.72
C VAL A 37 7.76 1.97 14.00
N VAL A 38 9.08 1.92 13.82
CA VAL A 38 9.90 0.79 14.25
C VAL A 38 10.13 0.98 15.74
N GLN A 39 9.78 -0.02 16.55
CA GLN A 39 10.16 0.01 17.97
C GLN A 39 11.69 0.10 18.06
N PRO A 40 12.24 1.04 18.84
CA PRO A 40 13.69 1.16 18.98
C PRO A 40 14.26 -0.15 19.52
N GLY A 41 15.33 -0.63 18.91
CA GLY A 41 15.98 -1.88 19.30
C GLY A 41 16.36 -1.84 20.78
N GLY A 42 15.97 -2.89 21.52
CA GLY A 42 16.22 -3.01 22.97
C GLY A 42 15.07 -2.54 23.86
N VAL A 43 14.00 -1.97 23.32
CA VAL A 43 12.76 -1.77 24.08
C VAL A 43 11.99 -3.09 24.13
N LYS A 44 11.74 -3.59 25.33
CA LYS A 44 10.89 -4.78 25.53
C LYS A 44 9.48 -4.43 25.09
N ASP A 45 8.93 -5.21 24.16
CA ASP A 45 7.54 -5.05 23.74
C ASP A 45 6.65 -5.40 24.93
N LYS A 46 5.80 -4.45 25.35
CA LYS A 46 4.84 -4.68 26.44
C LYS A 46 3.79 -5.73 26.08
N SER A 47 3.68 -6.05 24.78
CA SER A 47 2.80 -7.09 24.24
C SER A 47 3.46 -8.48 24.25
N GLU A 48 4.78 -8.55 24.45
CA GLU A 48 5.49 -9.82 24.48
C GLU A 48 5.10 -10.62 25.72
N ARG A 49 4.76 -11.90 25.52
CA ARG A 49 4.40 -12.78 26.64
C ARG A 49 5.67 -13.12 27.42
N PRO A 50 5.60 -13.13 28.77
CA PRO A 50 6.74 -13.55 29.57
C PRO A 50 7.11 -14.99 29.21
N VAL A 51 8.41 -15.30 29.21
CA VAL A 51 8.88 -16.68 29.09
C VAL A 51 8.59 -17.36 30.42
N VAL A 52 7.80 -18.43 30.40
CA VAL A 52 7.35 -19.13 31.60
C VAL A 52 7.93 -20.54 31.65
N ASN A 53 8.33 -20.98 32.83
CA ASN A 53 8.72 -22.36 33.07
C ASN A 53 7.50 -23.28 32.90
N PRO A 54 7.54 -24.27 31.98
CA PRO A 54 6.38 -25.12 31.69
C PRO A 54 5.98 -26.03 32.87
N VAL A 55 6.86 -26.24 33.85
CA VAL A 55 6.63 -27.10 35.02
C VAL A 55 6.10 -26.29 36.20
N THR A 56 6.68 -25.12 36.47
CA THR A 56 6.35 -24.33 37.67
C THR A 56 5.37 -23.18 37.40
N GLY A 57 5.19 -22.77 36.14
CA GLY A 57 4.33 -21.64 35.78
C GLY A 57 4.90 -20.26 36.15
N VAL A 58 6.13 -20.21 36.66
CA VAL A 58 6.81 -18.97 37.05
C VAL A 58 7.59 -18.40 35.86
N ALA A 59 7.59 -17.07 35.70
CA ALA A 59 8.40 -16.40 34.69
C ALA A 59 9.90 -16.60 34.96
N PHE A 60 10.68 -16.75 33.88
CA PHE A 60 12.15 -16.78 33.96
C PHE A 60 12.75 -15.40 34.23
#